data_AF-A0A9N9P222-F1
#
_entry.id   AF-A0A9N9P222-F1
#
_cell.length_a   1.000
_cell.length_b   1.000
_cell.length_c   1.000
_cell.angle_alpha   90.00
_cell.angle_beta   90.00
_cell.angle_gamma   90.00
#
_symmetry.space_group_name_H-M   'P 1'
#
loop_
_entity.id
_entity.type
_entity.pdbx_description
1 polymer ?
#
loop_
_entity_poly.entity_id
_entity_poly.type
_entity_poly.pdbx_seq_one_letter_code
_entity_poly.pdbx_strand_id
1 'polypeptide(L)'
;LDDMSMKWLFQPNRHASEQPQSNTKLVTPEQFTFTWTVRDYHEVADLYPTGRWFYSDSFVEPSNPQPSKIYLWRMCMYPNGVSQNDKNYIGLFLKAIPNDHERDGNSSGRERTYAFEVYRIESTSSSSPLGSANMPTPVLLKNEKFSKTRFGFGSDQVFGRRQFLKLSEVYPDSSSKFNLIVRVRITNEENNAMMPSVSDAPHSEFPLAIQIPKYFDDDRFCDVEFTFQCGSRIRAHRIILASQSKYFESLLSGQWVESRNK
;
A
#
# COMPACT_ATOMS: atom_id res chain seq x y z
N LEU A 1 -30.46 -41.46 -70.14
CA LEU A 1 -30.61 -40.25 -69.29
C LEU A 1 -31.47 -40.72 -68.12
N ASP A 2 -30.96 -41.68 -67.35
CA ASP A 2 -30.02 -41.46 -66.22
C ASP A 2 -30.68 -40.50 -65.23
N ASP A 3 -30.86 -40.80 -63.95
CA ASP A 3 -30.04 -41.62 -63.10
C ASP A 3 -30.79 -41.91 -61.79
N MET A 4 -30.27 -42.91 -61.10
CA MET A 4 -30.61 -43.53 -59.84
C MET A 4 -31.04 -42.60 -58.68
N SER A 5 -32.02 -43.11 -57.95
CA SER A 5 -32.10 -42.98 -56.50
C SER A 5 -30.99 -43.81 -55.84
N MET A 6 -30.22 -43.23 -54.92
CA MET A 6 -30.21 -43.65 -53.51
C MET A 6 -29.31 -42.80 -52.60
N LYS A 7 -29.95 -42.31 -51.53
CA LYS A 7 -29.51 -42.18 -50.12
C LYS A 7 -28.18 -41.49 -49.81
N TRP A 8 -28.20 -40.52 -48.91
CA TRP A 8 -27.54 -40.60 -47.59
C TRP A 8 -28.23 -39.71 -46.55
N LEU A 9 -28.23 -40.21 -45.31
CA LEU A 9 -28.73 -39.62 -44.08
C LEU A 9 -28.08 -38.26 -43.76
N PHE A 10 -28.82 -37.34 -43.14
CA PHE A 10 -28.44 -36.64 -41.88
C PHE A 10 -29.48 -35.54 -41.56
N GLN A 11 -30.25 -35.73 -40.49
CA GLN A 11 -30.72 -34.65 -39.62
C GLN A 11 -29.69 -34.46 -38.49
N PRO A 12 -29.64 -33.35 -37.75
CA PRO A 12 -30.23 -32.03 -37.97
C PRO A 12 -29.19 -30.90 -37.95
N ASN A 13 -29.44 -29.83 -38.71
CA ASN A 13 -28.73 -28.57 -38.55
C ASN A 13 -29.27 -27.88 -37.29
N ARG A 14 -28.61 -28.05 -36.13
CA ARG A 14 -28.80 -27.14 -34.99
C ARG A 14 -28.03 -25.87 -35.29
N HIS A 15 -28.72 -24.85 -35.78
CA HIS A 15 -28.25 -23.49 -35.62
C HIS A 15 -28.25 -23.16 -34.12
N ALA A 16 -27.14 -23.46 -33.45
CA ALA A 16 -26.77 -22.78 -32.23
C ALA A 16 -26.33 -21.37 -32.65
N SER A 17 -27.20 -20.41 -32.37
CA SER A 17 -26.89 -18.99 -32.41
C SER A 17 -25.62 -18.73 -31.59
N GLU A 18 -24.54 -18.32 -32.27
CA GLU A 18 -23.39 -17.68 -31.66
C GLU A 18 -23.86 -16.40 -30.95
N GLN A 19 -24.06 -16.49 -29.64
CA GLN A 19 -24.01 -15.29 -28.81
C GLN A 19 -22.55 -15.04 -28.47
N PRO A 20 -22.02 -13.82 -28.66
CA PRO A 20 -20.69 -13.49 -28.17
C PRO A 20 -20.73 -13.61 -26.64
N GLN A 21 -19.92 -14.53 -26.11
CA GLN A 21 -19.67 -14.60 -24.68
C GLN A 21 -19.15 -13.24 -24.24
N SER A 22 -19.99 -12.50 -23.51
CA SER A 22 -19.57 -11.31 -22.81
C SER A 22 -18.46 -11.74 -21.86
N ASN A 23 -17.23 -11.34 -22.15
CA ASN A 23 -16.11 -11.49 -21.22
C ASN A 23 -16.48 -10.72 -19.94
N THR A 24 -17.02 -11.43 -18.95
CA THR A 24 -17.23 -10.89 -17.62
C THR A 24 -15.84 -10.61 -17.07
N LYS A 25 -15.40 -9.35 -17.16
CA LYS A 25 -14.17 -8.87 -16.54
C LYS A 25 -14.35 -9.07 -15.04
N LEU A 26 -13.83 -10.16 -14.50
CA LEU A 26 -13.79 -10.43 -13.06
C LEU A 26 -13.23 -9.17 -12.41
N VAL A 27 -14.04 -8.52 -11.57
CA VAL A 27 -13.64 -7.34 -10.82
C VAL A 27 -12.48 -7.77 -9.92
N THR A 28 -11.26 -7.44 -10.34
CA THR A 28 -10.08 -7.71 -9.54
C THR A 28 -10.17 -6.85 -8.29
N PRO A 29 -10.10 -7.46 -7.09
CA PRO A 29 -10.18 -6.68 -5.87
C PRO A 29 -9.04 -5.67 -5.83
N GLU A 30 -9.35 -4.47 -5.36
CA GLU A 30 -8.39 -3.37 -5.34
C GLU A 30 -7.23 -3.76 -4.41
N GLN A 31 -6.02 -3.75 -4.97
CA GLN A 31 -4.81 -4.14 -4.25
C GLN A 31 -3.83 -2.97 -4.24
N PHE A 32 -3.26 -2.70 -3.07
CA PHE A 32 -2.15 -1.77 -2.93
C PHE A 32 -0.96 -2.43 -2.26
N THR A 33 0.21 -1.82 -2.47
CA THR A 33 1.48 -2.36 -2.03
C THR A 33 2.28 -1.30 -1.31
N PHE A 34 2.84 -1.65 -0.15
CA PHE A 34 3.81 -0.83 0.57
C PHE A 34 5.12 -1.61 0.73
N THR A 35 6.24 -0.92 0.60
CA THR A 35 7.59 -1.52 0.67
C THR A 35 8.40 -0.81 1.75
N TRP A 36 9.01 -1.58 2.63
CA TRP A 36 9.85 -1.13 3.72
C TRP A 36 11.24 -1.74 3.61
N THR A 37 12.26 -0.89 3.57
CA THR A 37 13.66 -1.33 3.55
C THR A 37 14.26 -1.21 4.94
N VAL A 38 14.63 -2.35 5.53
CA VAL A 38 15.42 -2.44 6.76
C VAL A 38 16.88 -2.49 6.33
N ARG A 39 17.58 -1.36 6.51
CA ARG A 39 19.00 -1.25 6.19
C ARG A 39 19.84 -1.96 7.23
N ASP A 40 20.94 -2.55 6.77
CA ASP A 40 21.97 -3.15 7.62
C ASP A 40 21.34 -4.06 8.70
N TYR A 41 20.61 -5.08 8.24
CA TYR A 41 19.74 -5.88 9.12
C TYR A 41 20.48 -6.50 10.32
N HIS A 42 21.76 -6.84 10.17
CA HIS A 42 22.63 -7.28 11.27
C HIS A 42 22.66 -6.29 12.45
N GLU A 43 22.85 -4.99 12.20
CA GLU A 43 22.86 -3.96 13.26
C GLU A 43 21.48 -3.84 13.91
N VAL A 44 20.42 -3.96 13.12
CA VAL A 44 19.04 -3.99 13.64
C VAL A 44 18.81 -5.22 14.50
N ALA A 45 19.31 -6.40 14.11
CA ALA A 45 19.21 -7.59 14.94
C ALA A 45 19.97 -7.41 16.26
N ASP A 46 21.15 -6.79 16.26
CA ASP A 46 21.90 -6.52 17.50
C ASP A 46 21.18 -5.55 18.44
N LEU A 47 20.50 -4.53 17.91
CA LEU A 47 19.75 -3.54 18.68
C LEU A 47 18.46 -4.08 19.30
N TYR A 48 17.86 -5.10 18.69
CA TYR A 48 16.55 -5.62 19.07
C TYR A 48 16.64 -7.10 19.47
N PRO A 49 16.98 -7.41 20.73
CA PRO A 49 17.05 -8.79 21.22
C PRO A 49 15.68 -9.48 21.18
N THR A 50 15.65 -10.80 21.36
CA THR A 50 14.41 -11.60 21.39
C THR A 50 13.32 -10.95 22.26
N GLY A 51 12.11 -10.86 21.72
CA GLY A 51 10.97 -10.20 22.37
C GLY A 51 10.92 -8.69 22.20
N ARG A 52 11.93 -8.05 21.58
CA ARG A 52 11.86 -6.66 21.15
C ARG A 52 11.46 -6.56 19.69
N TRP A 53 10.78 -5.47 19.37
CA TRP A 53 10.27 -5.18 18.04
C TRP A 53 10.42 -3.71 17.70
N PHE A 54 10.29 -3.43 16.42
CA PHE A 54 10.19 -2.08 15.88
C PHE A 54 9.16 -2.06 14.76
N TYR A 55 8.79 -0.86 14.36
CA TYR A 55 7.78 -0.66 13.35
C TYR A 55 8.35 0.02 12.12
N SER A 56 7.70 -0.21 10.99
CA SER A 56 7.83 0.68 9.83
C SER A 56 7.20 2.05 10.12
N ASP A 57 7.45 2.99 9.22
CA ASP A 57 6.59 4.15 9.03
C ASP A 57 5.14 3.71 8.78
N SER A 58 4.21 4.59 9.15
CA SER A 58 2.81 4.41 8.83
C SER A 58 2.56 4.73 7.36
N PHE A 59 1.64 4.01 6.72
CA PHE A 59 1.28 4.20 5.33
C PHE A 59 -0.23 4.16 5.11
N VAL A 60 -0.67 4.82 4.05
CA VAL A 60 -2.09 5.05 3.73
C VAL A 60 -2.56 4.08 2.66
N GLU A 61 -3.79 3.60 2.78
CA GLU A 61 -4.52 2.91 1.70
C GLU A 61 -4.86 3.90 0.57
N PRO A 62 -4.36 3.72 -0.66
CA PRO A 62 -4.43 4.73 -1.73
C PRO A 62 -5.84 5.05 -2.26
N SER A 63 -6.82 4.20 -1.94
CA SER A 63 -8.15 4.24 -2.54
C SER A 63 -9.22 3.99 -1.49
N ASN A 64 -9.51 5.00 -0.68
CA ASN A 64 -10.82 5.06 -0.06
C ASN A 64 -11.68 6.05 -0.86
N PRO A 65 -12.79 5.62 -1.48
CA PRO A 65 -13.70 6.53 -2.18
C PRO A 65 -14.31 7.59 -1.26
N GLN A 66 -14.15 7.45 0.07
CA GLN A 66 -14.49 8.49 1.04
C GLN A 66 -13.23 9.23 1.51
N PRO A 67 -12.99 10.48 1.06
CA PRO A 67 -11.82 11.28 1.50
C PRO A 67 -11.83 11.59 3.00
N SER A 68 -12.97 11.39 3.68
CA SER A 68 -13.11 11.50 5.14
C SER A 68 -12.58 10.29 5.92
N LYS A 69 -12.17 9.20 5.24
CA LYS A 69 -11.71 7.95 5.89
C LYS A 69 -10.33 7.55 5.38
N ILE A 70 -9.30 8.11 6.00
CA ILE A 70 -7.92 7.66 5.77
C ILE A 70 -7.70 6.38 6.59
N TYR A 71 -7.36 5.28 5.91
CA TYR A 71 -6.97 4.03 6.57
C TYR A 71 -5.45 3.95 6.65
N LEU A 72 -4.95 4.07 7.87
CA LEU A 72 -3.53 4.00 8.18
C LEU A 72 -3.13 2.58 8.61
N TRP A 73 -1.98 2.16 8.14
CA TRP A 73 -1.40 0.84 8.37
C TRP A 73 0.07 0.97 8.79
N ARG A 74 0.60 -0.02 9.49
CA ARG A 74 2.05 -0.15 9.72
C ARG A 74 2.47 -1.61 9.87
N MET A 75 3.72 -1.90 9.55
CA MET A 75 4.32 -3.21 9.80
C MET A 75 5.08 -3.23 11.13
N CYS A 76 5.14 -4.39 11.76
CA CYS A 76 5.86 -4.67 13.00
C CYS A 76 6.81 -5.85 12.78
N MET A 77 8.08 -5.69 13.15
CA MET A 77 9.10 -6.74 13.02
C MET A 77 9.74 -7.05 14.37
N TYR A 78 9.82 -8.34 14.68
CA TYR A 78 10.65 -8.91 15.74
C TYR A 78 11.85 -9.58 15.08
N PRO A 79 13.02 -8.92 15.01
CA PRO A 79 14.14 -9.45 14.23
C PRO A 79 14.69 -10.75 14.83
N ASN A 80 14.71 -10.89 16.15
CA ASN A 80 15.20 -12.10 16.85
C ASN A 80 14.09 -12.90 17.54
N GLY A 81 12.90 -12.94 16.95
CA GLY A 81 11.76 -13.71 17.44
C GLY A 81 10.94 -13.01 18.52
N VAL A 82 9.68 -13.43 18.63
CA VAL A 82 8.70 -12.84 19.57
C VAL A 82 8.90 -13.33 21.00
N SER A 83 9.32 -14.58 21.17
CA SER A 83 9.70 -15.14 22.47
C SER A 83 10.87 -16.10 22.31
N GLN A 84 11.32 -16.68 23.42
CA GLN A 84 12.43 -17.63 23.41
C GLN A 84 12.20 -18.87 22.53
N ASN A 85 10.94 -19.26 22.33
CA ASN A 85 10.57 -20.36 21.44
C ASN A 85 10.70 -19.98 19.95
N ASP A 86 10.75 -18.69 19.65
CA ASP A 86 10.80 -18.14 18.29
C ASP A 86 12.16 -17.52 17.96
N LYS A 87 13.16 -17.64 18.86
CA LYS A 87 14.44 -16.90 18.80
C LYS A 87 15.25 -17.06 17.49
N ASN A 88 14.97 -18.09 16.71
CA ASN A 88 15.63 -18.37 15.44
C ASN A 88 14.81 -17.89 14.22
N TYR A 89 13.79 -17.07 14.44
CA TYR A 89 12.88 -16.60 13.41
C TYR A 89 12.68 -15.09 13.49
N ILE A 90 12.44 -14.47 12.34
CA ILE A 90 11.83 -13.17 12.23
C ILE A 90 10.33 -13.32 12.48
N GLY A 91 9.79 -12.53 13.40
CA GLY A 91 8.35 -12.30 13.52
C GLY A 91 7.95 -11.10 12.68
N LEU A 92 6.90 -11.22 11.87
CA LEU A 92 6.43 -10.14 10.99
C LEU A 92 4.91 -10.03 11.05
N PHE A 93 4.42 -8.81 11.27
CA PHE A 93 3.01 -8.52 11.48
C PHE A 93 2.57 -7.22 10.82
N LEU A 94 1.29 -7.13 10.50
CA LEU A 94 0.58 -5.96 10.03
C LEU A 94 -0.34 -5.44 11.14
N LYS A 95 -0.43 -4.11 11.26
CA LYS A 95 -1.29 -3.42 12.21
C LYS A 95 -2.14 -2.36 11.50
N ALA A 96 -3.43 -2.34 11.79
CA ALA A 96 -4.29 -1.21 11.45
C ALA A 96 -4.18 -0.13 12.53
N ILE A 97 -3.99 1.12 12.12
CA ILE A 97 -3.94 2.28 13.01
C ILE A 97 -5.31 2.96 12.94
N PRO A 98 -6.05 3.07 14.06
CA PRO A 98 -7.39 3.66 14.03
C PRO A 98 -7.34 5.15 13.72
N ASN A 99 -8.20 5.58 12.81
CA ASN A 99 -8.50 7.00 12.58
C ASN A 99 -9.50 7.52 13.63
N ASP A 100 -9.77 8.83 13.64
CA ASP A 100 -10.61 9.46 14.66
C ASP A 100 -12.02 8.86 14.69
N HIS A 101 -12.63 8.65 13.53
CA HIS A 101 -13.96 8.05 13.41
C HIS A 101 -14.02 6.61 13.97
N GLU A 102 -12.95 5.82 13.83
CA GLU A 102 -12.86 4.46 14.36
C GLU A 102 -12.65 4.45 15.88
N ARG A 103 -12.06 5.49 16.45
CA ARG A 103 -11.86 5.65 17.90
C ARG A 103 -13.16 6.02 18.61
N ASP A 104 -14.04 6.73 17.93
CA ASP A 104 -15.34 7.15 18.47
C ASP A 104 -16.36 5.99 18.59
N GLY A 105 -15.94 4.75 18.30
CA GLY A 105 -16.75 3.54 18.52
C GLY A 105 -17.64 3.14 17.33
N ASN A 106 -17.62 3.88 16.24
CA ASN A 106 -18.45 3.62 15.05
C ASN A 106 -17.94 2.48 14.16
N SER A 107 -16.78 1.90 14.47
CA SER A 107 -16.25 0.72 13.77
C SER A 107 -15.44 -0.15 14.72
N SER A 108 -15.64 -1.47 14.63
CA SER A 108 -14.92 -2.45 15.47
C SER A 108 -13.70 -3.08 14.78
N GLY A 109 -13.39 -2.68 13.55
CA GLY A 109 -12.19 -3.14 12.84
C GLY A 109 -12.28 -3.01 11.32
N ARG A 110 -11.21 -3.43 10.64
CA ARG A 110 -11.11 -3.48 9.17
C ARG A 110 -10.93 -4.91 8.71
N GLU A 111 -11.58 -5.33 7.63
CA GLU A 111 -11.35 -6.66 7.05
C GLU A 111 -10.50 -6.58 5.80
N ARG A 112 -9.34 -7.23 5.81
CA ARG A 112 -8.42 -7.26 4.65
C ARG A 112 -7.79 -8.63 4.48
N THR A 113 -7.54 -8.99 3.23
CA THR A 113 -6.61 -10.06 2.84
C THR A 113 -5.25 -9.40 2.59
N TYR A 114 -4.15 -10.04 2.96
CA TYR A 114 -2.82 -9.47 2.73
C TYR A 114 -1.77 -10.54 2.48
N ALA A 115 -0.63 -10.15 1.92
CA ALA A 115 0.53 -11.00 1.73
C ALA A 115 1.82 -10.25 2.08
N PHE A 116 2.77 -10.94 2.68
CA PHE A 116 4.13 -10.45 2.91
C PHE A 116 5.10 -11.10 1.94
N GLU A 117 5.98 -10.29 1.38
CA GLU A 117 7.11 -10.72 0.56
C GLU A 117 8.38 -10.12 1.16
N VAL A 118 9.36 -10.95 1.45
CA VAL A 118 10.64 -10.53 2.03
C VAL A 118 11.75 -10.87 1.07
N TYR A 119 12.54 -9.86 0.72
CA TYR A 119 13.71 -9.98 -0.13
C TYR A 119 14.97 -9.61 0.65
N ARG A 120 16.08 -10.22 0.27
CA ARG A 120 17.43 -9.82 0.66
C ARG A 120 18.10 -9.10 -0.49
N ILE A 121 18.80 -8.01 -0.20
CA ILE A 121 19.68 -7.34 -1.16
C ILE A 121 21.04 -7.13 -0.50
N GLU A 122 22.10 -7.64 -1.13
CA GLU A 122 23.47 -7.52 -0.60
C GLU A 122 23.92 -6.06 -0.64
N SER A 123 24.58 -5.63 0.43
CA SER A 123 25.19 -4.31 0.48
C SER A 123 26.48 -4.38 -0.34
N THR A 124 26.52 -3.75 -1.51
CA THR A 124 27.73 -3.70 -2.34
C THR A 124 28.82 -2.96 -1.59
N SER A 125 29.86 -3.67 -1.14
CA SER A 125 31.10 -3.06 -0.72
C SER A 125 31.75 -2.39 -1.95
N SER A 126 32.27 -1.19 -1.75
CA SER A 126 32.79 -0.27 -2.78
C SER A 126 34.05 -0.73 -3.52
N SER A 127 34.31 -2.04 -3.61
CA SER A 127 35.56 -2.61 -4.12
C SER A 127 35.44 -3.39 -5.43
N SER A 128 34.35 -3.26 -6.19
CA SER A 128 34.29 -3.83 -7.56
C SER A 128 34.97 -2.88 -8.55
N PRO A 129 36.09 -3.28 -9.18
CA PRO A 129 36.78 -2.44 -10.14
C PRO A 129 35.95 -2.27 -11.42
N LEU A 130 35.92 -1.04 -11.91
CA LEU A 130 35.57 -0.56 -13.25
C LEU A 130 35.03 -1.63 -14.23
N GLY A 131 33.72 -1.61 -14.55
CA GLY A 131 33.25 -2.10 -15.85
C GLY A 131 31.90 -2.81 -15.93
N SER A 132 31.33 -3.35 -14.84
CA SER A 132 29.97 -3.92 -14.87
C SER A 132 29.17 -3.37 -13.69
N ALA A 133 28.20 -2.50 -13.98
CA ALA A 133 27.20 -2.06 -13.02
C ALA A 133 26.25 -3.24 -12.71
N ASN A 134 26.74 -4.26 -12.01
CA ASN A 134 25.91 -5.31 -11.46
C ASN A 134 25.13 -4.68 -10.30
N MET A 135 23.96 -4.13 -10.61
CA MET A 135 23.01 -3.71 -9.60
C MET A 135 22.70 -4.91 -8.69
N PRO A 136 22.79 -4.77 -7.36
CA PRO A 136 22.53 -5.88 -6.46
C PRO A 136 21.09 -6.36 -6.69
N THR A 137 20.96 -7.65 -7.04
CA THR A 137 19.67 -8.25 -7.41
C THR A 137 18.95 -8.73 -6.15
N PRO A 138 17.70 -8.28 -5.88
CA PRO A 138 16.95 -8.76 -4.73
C PRO A 138 16.65 -10.26 -4.83
N VAL A 139 17.01 -11.01 -3.79
CA VAL A 139 16.69 -12.44 -3.65
C VAL A 139 15.43 -12.59 -2.82
N LEU A 140 14.37 -13.17 -3.38
CA LEU A 140 13.14 -13.48 -2.64
C LEU A 140 13.43 -14.59 -1.61
N LEU A 141 13.27 -14.27 -0.33
CA LEU A 141 13.42 -15.24 0.75
C LEU A 141 12.08 -15.91 1.07
N LYS A 142 10.99 -15.14 1.12
CA LYS A 142 9.67 -15.68 1.45
C LYS A 142 8.53 -14.85 0.88
N ASN A 143 7.46 -15.54 0.47
CA ASN A 143 6.17 -14.98 0.12
C ASN A 143 5.08 -15.77 0.86
N GLU A 144 4.30 -15.13 1.71
CA GLU A 144 3.21 -15.76 2.45
C GLU A 144 1.95 -14.91 2.38
N LYS A 145 0.85 -15.55 1.96
CA LYS A 145 -0.48 -14.95 1.91
C LYS A 145 -1.27 -15.32 3.16
N PHE A 146 -1.98 -14.35 3.70
CA PHE A 146 -2.89 -14.48 4.82
C PHE A 146 -4.32 -14.37 4.31
N SER A 147 -5.20 -15.22 4.83
CA SER A 147 -6.63 -15.16 4.54
C SER A 147 -7.25 -13.87 5.09
N LYS A 148 -8.51 -13.63 4.73
CA LYS A 148 -9.32 -12.53 5.25
C LYS A 148 -9.18 -12.42 6.77
N THR A 149 -8.65 -11.29 7.22
CA THR A 149 -8.32 -11.03 8.62
C THR A 149 -9.04 -9.78 9.07
N ARG A 150 -9.66 -9.84 10.26
CA ARG A 150 -10.31 -8.71 10.91
C ARG A 150 -9.33 -8.02 11.85
N PHE A 151 -8.88 -6.83 11.47
CA PHE A 151 -7.99 -5.97 12.24
C PHE A 151 -8.80 -5.11 13.19
N GLY A 152 -8.83 -5.44 14.48
CA GLY A 152 -9.39 -4.57 15.51
C GLY A 152 -8.41 -3.50 15.96
N PHE A 153 -8.89 -2.57 16.79
CA PHE A 153 -8.16 -1.38 17.21
C PHE A 153 -7.61 -1.44 18.64
N GLY A 154 -7.58 -2.63 19.25
CA GLY A 154 -6.93 -2.83 20.55
C GLY A 154 -5.44 -2.46 20.49
N SER A 155 -4.88 -1.99 21.61
CA SER A 155 -3.50 -1.50 21.72
C SER A 155 -2.46 -2.43 21.09
N ASP A 156 -2.65 -3.73 21.23
CA ASP A 156 -1.67 -4.76 20.88
C ASP A 156 -2.10 -5.67 19.72
N GLN A 157 -3.19 -5.32 19.02
CA GLN A 157 -3.63 -6.13 17.90
C GLN A 157 -2.70 -5.97 16.69
N VAL A 158 -1.99 -7.06 16.38
CA VAL A 158 -1.13 -7.23 15.21
C VAL A 158 -1.38 -8.60 14.60
N PHE A 159 -1.34 -8.72 13.28
CA PHE A 159 -1.67 -9.96 12.58
C PHE A 159 -0.53 -10.36 11.65
N GLY A 160 -0.12 -11.62 11.71
CA GLY A 160 1.02 -12.12 10.94
C GLY A 160 1.53 -13.44 11.51
N ARG A 161 2.85 -13.69 11.40
CA ARG A 161 3.48 -14.89 11.94
C ARG A 161 4.60 -14.53 12.91
N ARG A 162 4.60 -15.22 14.05
CA ARG A 162 5.72 -15.21 15.02
C ARG A 162 6.98 -15.88 14.45
N GLN A 163 6.78 -16.94 13.66
CA GLN A 163 7.83 -17.69 12.98
C GLN A 163 7.71 -17.47 11.47
N PHE A 164 7.82 -16.22 11.02
CA PHE A 164 7.62 -15.87 9.62
C PHE A 164 8.77 -16.38 8.76
N LEU A 165 10.02 -16.06 9.09
CA LEU A 165 11.20 -16.41 8.28
C LEU A 165 12.34 -16.89 9.19
N LYS A 166 12.95 -18.03 8.90
CA LYS A 166 14.08 -18.53 9.69
C LYS A 166 15.31 -17.65 9.49
N LEU A 167 16.02 -17.34 10.56
CA LEU A 167 17.25 -16.54 10.48
C LEU A 167 18.34 -17.25 9.65
N SER A 168 18.40 -18.58 9.68
CA SER A 168 19.32 -19.35 8.84
C SER A 168 19.08 -19.21 7.34
N GLU A 169 17.88 -18.79 6.91
CA GLU A 169 17.55 -18.51 5.51
C GLU A 169 17.84 -17.06 5.13
N VAL A 170 17.92 -16.18 6.13
CA VAL A 170 18.18 -14.75 5.98
C VAL A 170 19.67 -14.50 5.75
N TYR A 171 20.51 -15.07 6.62
CA TYR A 171 21.95 -14.90 6.58
C TYR A 171 22.57 -15.78 5.47
N PRO A 172 23.18 -15.19 4.42
CA PRO A 172 23.95 -15.96 3.45
C PRO A 172 25.21 -16.58 4.08
N ASP A 173 25.82 -15.86 5.01
CA ASP A 173 26.98 -16.22 5.82
C ASP A 173 27.00 -15.35 7.08
N SER A 174 27.86 -15.69 8.05
CA SER A 174 27.91 -15.03 9.35
C SER A 174 28.44 -13.60 9.33
N SER A 175 29.05 -13.14 8.23
CA SER A 175 29.71 -11.83 8.14
C SER A 175 29.09 -10.87 7.14
N SER A 176 28.17 -11.34 6.30
CA SER A 176 27.57 -10.53 5.25
C SER A 176 26.69 -9.40 5.76
N LYS A 177 26.87 -8.24 5.15
CA LYS A 177 25.99 -7.09 5.29
C LYS A 177 24.97 -7.08 4.17
N PHE A 178 23.70 -6.95 4.55
CA PHE A 178 22.60 -6.90 3.61
C PHE A 178 21.46 -6.06 4.18
N ASN A 179 20.60 -5.61 3.28
CA ASN A 179 19.33 -5.00 3.62
C ASN A 179 18.22 -6.04 3.43
N LEU A 180 17.18 -5.94 4.25
CA LEU A 180 15.92 -6.63 4.00
C LEU A 180 14.92 -5.67 3.38
N ILE A 181 14.21 -6.13 2.37
CA ILE A 181 13.08 -5.44 1.78
C ILE A 181 11.84 -6.23 2.14
N VAL A 182 10.97 -5.63 2.94
CA VAL A 182 9.69 -6.20 3.34
C VAL A 182 8.58 -5.49 2.58
N ARG A 183 7.86 -6.24 1.78
CA ARG A 183 6.73 -5.75 0.99
C ARG A 183 5.44 -6.35 1.50
N VAL A 184 4.45 -5.51 1.73
CA VAL A 184 3.09 -5.94 2.07
C VAL A 184 2.16 -5.57 0.94
N ARG A 185 1.39 -6.56 0.48
CA ARG A 185 0.30 -6.37 -0.47
C ARG A 185 -1.01 -6.54 0.28
N ILE A 186 -1.86 -5.53 0.26
CA ILE A 186 -3.15 -5.53 0.95
C ILE A 186 -4.24 -5.46 -0.10
N THR A 187 -5.23 -6.34 0.02
CA THR A 187 -6.36 -6.46 -0.88
C THR A 187 -7.62 -6.04 -0.15
N ASN A 188 -8.30 -5.04 -0.70
CA ASN A 188 -9.61 -4.61 -0.24
C ASN A 188 -10.69 -5.45 -0.94
N GLU A 189 -11.40 -6.25 -0.16
CA GLU A 189 -12.48 -7.12 -0.63
C GLU A 189 -13.87 -6.51 -0.36
N GLU A 190 -13.95 -5.28 0.20
CA GLU A 190 -15.22 -4.64 0.59
C GLU A 190 -16.13 -4.22 -0.58
N ASN A 191 -15.77 -4.51 -1.85
CA ASN A 191 -16.56 -4.13 -3.03
C ASN A 191 -17.31 -5.26 -3.75
N ASN A 192 -17.41 -6.48 -3.20
CA ASN A 192 -18.11 -7.59 -3.87
C ASN A 192 -19.57 -7.83 -3.45
N ALA A 193 -20.19 -6.89 -2.74
CA ALA A 193 -21.61 -6.95 -2.40
C ALA A 193 -22.33 -5.63 -2.67
N MET A 194 -22.21 -5.07 -3.88
CA MET A 194 -23.13 -4.02 -4.34
C MET A 194 -24.12 -4.65 -5.33
N MET A 195 -25.38 -4.69 -4.93
CA MET A 195 -26.54 -4.95 -5.79
C MET A 195 -26.47 -4.11 -7.08
N PRO A 196 -27.01 -4.60 -8.22
CA PRO A 196 -27.09 -3.79 -9.43
C PRO A 196 -28.20 -2.74 -9.24
N SER A 197 -27.88 -1.60 -8.65
CA SER A 197 -28.77 -0.44 -8.69
C SER A 197 -28.44 0.37 -9.94
N VAL A 198 -29.35 0.23 -10.91
CA VAL A 198 -29.76 1.17 -11.96
C VAL A 198 -28.80 2.31 -12.27
N SER A 199 -28.27 2.25 -13.50
CA SER A 199 -27.66 3.31 -14.30
C SER A 199 -27.83 4.74 -13.80
N ASP A 200 -26.72 5.36 -13.41
CA ASP A 200 -26.42 6.75 -13.72
C ASP A 200 -24.94 6.86 -14.12
N ALA A 201 -24.68 7.68 -15.13
CA ALA A 201 -23.40 7.78 -15.82
C ALA A 201 -22.22 8.10 -14.87
N PRO A 202 -20.98 7.66 -15.17
CA PRO A 202 -19.84 7.93 -14.33
C PRO A 202 -19.45 9.41 -14.46
N HIS A 203 -19.81 10.23 -13.47
CA HIS A 203 -19.05 11.42 -13.17
C HIS A 203 -17.71 10.96 -12.60
N SER A 204 -16.71 10.84 -13.47
CA SER A 204 -15.32 10.63 -13.06
C SER A 204 -14.87 11.83 -12.24
N GLU A 205 -14.92 11.72 -10.91
CA GLU A 205 -14.22 12.65 -10.04
C GLU A 205 -12.72 12.56 -10.39
N PHE A 206 -12.20 13.64 -10.98
CA PHE A 206 -10.78 13.77 -11.27
C PHE A 206 -9.99 13.60 -9.95
N PRO A 207 -9.01 12.69 -9.85
CA PRO A 207 -8.25 12.48 -8.63
C PRO A 207 -7.23 13.63 -8.44
N LEU A 208 -7.73 14.79 -8.03
CA LEU A 208 -6.94 16.01 -7.81
C LEU A 208 -5.81 15.76 -6.80
N ALA A 209 -6.01 14.90 -5.80
CA ALA A 209 -5.01 14.58 -4.79
C ALA A 209 -3.71 13.97 -5.37
N ILE A 210 -3.80 13.22 -6.47
CA ILE A 210 -2.62 12.65 -7.16
C ILE A 210 -1.93 13.71 -8.03
N GLN A 211 -2.69 14.71 -8.47
CA GLN A 211 -2.21 15.76 -9.37
C GLN A 211 -1.74 17.03 -8.64
N ILE A 212 -2.08 17.24 -7.38
CA ILE A 212 -1.70 18.43 -6.63
C ILE A 212 -0.18 18.49 -6.34
N PRO A 213 0.52 17.39 -5.98
CA PRO A 213 1.95 17.46 -5.65
C PRO A 213 2.86 17.99 -6.76
N LYS A 214 2.50 17.79 -8.04
CA LYS A 214 3.26 18.34 -9.19
C LYS A 214 3.17 19.87 -9.31
N TYR A 215 2.29 20.53 -8.55
CA TYR A 215 2.17 21.98 -8.52
C TYR A 215 2.83 22.61 -7.28
N PHE A 216 3.49 21.82 -6.42
CA PHE A 216 4.23 22.36 -5.30
C PHE A 216 5.47 23.12 -5.77
N ASP A 217 5.60 24.39 -5.34
CA ASP A 217 6.68 25.32 -5.73
C ASP A 217 6.85 25.51 -7.25
N ASP A 218 5.75 25.31 -7.99
CA ASP A 218 5.66 25.49 -9.43
C ASP A 218 5.20 26.91 -9.78
N ASP A 219 5.84 27.54 -10.77
CA ASP A 219 5.53 28.90 -11.24
C ASP A 219 4.13 29.01 -11.86
N ARG A 220 3.54 27.89 -12.31
CA ARG A 220 2.30 27.91 -13.06
C ARG A 220 1.12 28.02 -12.10
N PHE A 221 0.27 28.99 -12.38
CA PHE A 221 -0.98 29.25 -11.64
C PHE A 221 -0.79 29.62 -10.17
N CYS A 222 0.44 29.84 -9.69
CA CYS A 222 0.68 30.27 -8.32
C CYS A 222 0.08 31.66 -8.11
N ASP A 223 -0.67 31.82 -7.02
CA ASP A 223 -1.36 33.06 -6.65
C ASP A 223 -0.96 33.53 -5.25
N VAL A 224 0.01 32.83 -4.63
CA VAL A 224 0.63 33.22 -3.36
C VAL A 224 2.08 32.77 -3.30
N GLU A 225 2.91 33.55 -2.60
CA GLU A 225 4.31 33.26 -2.38
C GLU A 225 4.69 33.54 -0.92
N PHE A 226 5.43 32.63 -0.31
CA PHE A 226 6.01 32.77 1.02
C PHE A 226 7.45 33.26 0.90
N THR A 227 7.76 34.39 1.52
CA THR A 227 9.12 34.91 1.65
C THR A 227 9.65 34.63 3.06
N PHE A 228 10.80 33.97 3.16
CA PHE A 228 11.44 33.67 4.44
C PHE A 228 12.55 34.70 4.74
N GLN A 229 12.88 34.88 6.03
CA GLN A 229 13.90 35.84 6.47
C GLN A 229 15.29 35.56 5.89
N CYS A 230 15.57 34.30 5.51
CA CYS A 230 16.80 33.90 4.84
C CYS A 230 16.84 34.22 3.34
N GLY A 231 15.82 34.88 2.79
CA GLY A 231 15.71 35.22 1.37
C GLY A 231 15.12 34.12 0.49
N SER A 232 14.87 32.92 1.05
CA SER A 232 14.17 31.85 0.32
C SER A 232 12.72 32.23 0.01
N ARG A 233 12.19 31.68 -1.09
CA ARG A 233 10.81 31.89 -1.55
C ARG A 233 10.16 30.54 -1.87
N ILE A 234 8.89 30.37 -1.53
CA ILE A 234 8.09 29.18 -1.91
C ILE A 234 6.78 29.66 -2.54
N ARG A 235 6.47 29.15 -3.73
CA ARG A 235 5.22 29.45 -4.42
C ARG A 235 4.16 28.39 -4.16
N ALA A 236 2.92 28.83 -4.03
CA ALA A 236 1.79 27.96 -3.72
C ALA A 236 0.48 28.49 -4.32
N HIS A 237 -0.60 27.76 -4.04
CA HIS A 237 -1.94 28.04 -4.56
C HIS A 237 -2.91 28.22 -3.39
N ARG A 238 -3.57 29.38 -3.28
CA ARG A 238 -4.48 29.76 -2.19
C ARG A 238 -5.57 28.72 -1.98
N ILE A 239 -6.17 28.22 -3.05
CA ILE A 239 -7.24 27.23 -2.99
C ILE A 239 -6.77 25.89 -2.42
N ILE A 240 -5.53 25.49 -2.74
CA ILE A 240 -4.94 24.24 -2.24
C ILE A 240 -4.63 24.42 -0.75
N LEU A 241 -4.01 25.53 -0.36
CA LEU A 241 -3.71 25.85 1.04
C LEU A 241 -4.98 25.90 1.89
N ALA A 242 -6.03 26.60 1.42
CA ALA A 242 -7.31 26.69 2.12
C ALA A 242 -7.99 25.32 2.26
N SER A 243 -7.97 24.50 1.20
CA SER A 243 -8.59 23.15 1.24
C SER A 243 -7.94 22.18 2.24
N GLN A 244 -6.67 22.38 2.56
CA GLN A 244 -5.87 21.45 3.39
C GLN A 244 -5.54 22.01 4.77
N SER A 245 -5.83 23.28 5.03
CA SER A 245 -5.48 23.94 6.29
C SER A 245 -6.52 24.95 6.69
N LYS A 246 -7.22 24.68 7.80
CA LYS A 246 -8.17 25.62 8.43
C LYS A 246 -7.53 26.97 8.76
N TYR A 247 -6.22 26.98 9.06
CA TYR A 247 -5.46 28.21 9.28
C TYR A 247 -5.43 29.07 8.01
N PHE A 248 -5.04 28.48 6.87
CA PHE A 248 -5.00 29.20 5.59
C PHE A 248 -6.40 29.51 5.07
N GLU A 249 -7.38 28.64 5.28
CA GLU A 249 -8.78 28.93 4.98
C GLU A 249 -9.27 30.18 5.72
N SER A 250 -9.00 30.28 7.03
CA SER A 250 -9.37 31.44 7.84
C SER A 250 -8.60 32.70 7.45
N LEU A 251 -7.30 32.56 7.18
CA LEU A 251 -6.43 33.66 6.74
C LEU A 251 -6.86 34.22 5.38
N LEU A 252 -7.17 33.35 4.42
CA LEU A 252 -7.45 33.71 3.03
C LEU A 252 -8.92 34.03 2.75
N SER A 253 -9.84 33.61 3.62
CA SER A 253 -11.27 33.98 3.58
C SER A 253 -11.57 35.38 4.12
N GLY A 254 -10.55 36.07 4.67
CA GLY A 254 -10.70 37.42 5.22
C GLY A 254 -11.43 37.45 6.58
N GLN A 255 -11.68 36.30 7.20
CA GLN A 255 -12.26 36.19 8.54
C GLN A 255 -11.23 36.37 9.66
N TRP A 256 -9.96 36.58 9.30
CA TRP A 256 -8.88 36.77 10.26
C TRP A 256 -8.96 38.17 10.89
N VAL A 257 -9.39 38.22 12.14
CA VAL A 257 -9.31 39.44 12.97
C VAL A 257 -7.92 39.50 13.57
N GLU A 258 -7.05 40.29 12.97
CA GLU A 258 -5.75 40.60 13.55
C GLU A 258 -5.98 41.37 14.86
N SER A 259 -5.65 40.76 15.99
CA SER A 259 -5.68 41.42 17.29
C SER A 259 -4.73 42.62 17.22
N ARG A 260 -5.29 43.82 17.00
CA ARG A 260 -4.57 45.08 17.23
C ARG A 260 -4.20 45.16 18.70
N ASN A 261 -3.00 44.71 19.04
CA ASN A 261 -2.40 45.04 20.32
C ASN A 261 -2.01 46.53 20.27
N LYS A 262 -2.58 47.29 21.20
CA LYS A 262 -2.02 48.54 21.71
C LYS A 262 -0.72 48.25 22.45
#